data_AF-A0A1D7YUT8-F1
#
_entry.id   AF-A0A1D7YUT8-F1
#
_cell.length_a   1.000
_cell.length_b   1.000
_cell.length_c   1.000
_cell.angle_alpha   90.00
_cell.angle_beta   90.00
_cell.angle_gamma   90.00
#
_symmetry.space_group_name_H-M   'P 1'
#
loop_
_entity.id
_entity.type
_entity.pdbx_description
1 polymer ?
#
loop_
_entity_poly.entity_id
_entity_poly.type
_entity_poly.pdbx_seq_one_letter_code
_entity_poly.pdbx_strand_id
1 'polypeptide(L)'
;MKKNASIIQQALNLANEEEGETITSTSIPSRSLKEKLKPYLNVLKDCGFGTELGACVPNVAYEHLQEQKNIYRTYSKTRNIDYSLLDDGQLLLTDGTLIMFENSNPQYKAVFISVDINGINKGPNVWGHDLFTFDLTEEGKLLPMGAPHTHYDICSKTSSNAQNGIGCTYKAMTDPNYFKQLP
;
A
#
# COMPACT_ATOMS: atom_id res chain seq x y z
N MET A 1 11.68 4.72 1.97
CA MET A 1 10.61 4.79 2.98
C MET A 1 10.24 6.20 3.46
N LYS A 2 11.08 6.91 4.23
CA LYS A 2 10.72 8.25 4.76
C LYS A 2 10.28 9.26 3.69
N LYS A 3 10.95 9.25 2.52
CA LYS A 3 10.57 10.05 1.34
C LYS A 3 9.11 9.80 0.93
N ASN A 4 8.73 8.54 0.70
CA ASN A 4 7.39 8.20 0.19
C ASN A 4 6.31 8.46 1.24
N ALA A 5 6.59 8.22 2.53
CA ALA A 5 5.70 8.62 3.62
C ALA A 5 5.43 10.14 3.59
N SER A 6 6.47 10.95 3.41
CA SER A 6 6.35 12.41 3.30
C SER A 6 5.55 12.84 2.07
N ILE A 7 5.76 12.20 0.91
CA ILE A 7 5.04 12.52 -0.33
C ILE A 7 3.55 12.22 -0.16
N ILE A 8 3.20 11.06 0.40
CA ILE A 8 1.79 10.66 0.61
C ILE A 8 1.13 11.58 1.64
N GLN A 9 1.82 11.92 2.74
CA GLN A 9 1.30 12.84 3.73
C GLN A 9 1.07 14.25 3.15
N GLN A 10 1.96 14.73 2.28
CA GLN A 10 1.77 16.01 1.59
C GLN A 10 0.58 15.96 0.64
N ALA A 11 0.42 14.88 -0.13
CA ALA A 11 -0.73 14.70 -1.01
C ALA A 11 -2.05 14.65 -0.22
N LEU A 12 -2.09 13.97 0.93
CA LEU A 12 -3.24 13.95 1.83
C LEU A 12 -3.58 15.34 2.37
N ASN A 13 -2.57 16.10 2.79
CA ASN A 13 -2.79 17.46 3.29
C ASN A 13 -3.40 18.37 2.22
N LEU A 14 -2.85 18.33 0.99
CA LEU A 14 -3.36 19.13 -0.12
C LEU A 14 -4.79 18.70 -0.53
N ALA A 15 -5.08 17.40 -0.51
CA ALA A 15 -6.42 16.89 -0.76
C ALA A 15 -7.41 17.35 0.33
N ASN A 16 -7.01 17.32 1.61
CA ASN A 16 -7.84 17.84 2.70
C ASN A 16 -8.13 19.34 2.55
N GLU A 17 -7.15 20.13 2.09
CA GLU A 17 -7.32 21.56 1.83
C GLU A 17 -8.34 21.82 0.70
N GLU A 18 -8.28 21.06 -0.39
CA GLU A 18 -9.21 21.18 -1.52
C GLU A 18 -10.64 20.76 -1.15
N GLU A 19 -10.78 19.66 -0.40
CA GLU A 19 -12.09 19.16 0.05
C GLU A 19 -12.71 20.02 1.15
N GLY A 20 -11.90 20.83 1.84
CA GLY A 20 -12.32 21.63 2.99
C GLY A 20 -12.62 20.79 4.25
N GLU A 21 -12.30 19.49 4.22
CA GLU A 21 -12.48 18.57 5.34
C GLU A 21 -11.34 17.54 5.42
N THR A 22 -11.18 16.91 6.58
CA THR A 22 -10.18 15.86 6.77
C THR A 22 -10.68 14.55 6.19
N ILE A 23 -9.94 14.00 5.23
CA ILE A 23 -10.14 12.65 4.72
C ILE A 23 -9.75 11.65 5.81
N THR A 24 -10.67 10.76 6.18
CA THR A 24 -10.46 9.71 7.18
C THR A 24 -10.87 8.35 6.61
N SER A 25 -10.49 7.26 7.26
CA SER A 25 -10.94 5.92 6.85
C SER A 25 -12.45 5.68 7.00
N THR A 26 -13.16 6.55 7.72
CA THR A 26 -14.60 6.45 7.93
C THR A 26 -15.42 7.35 7.01
N SER A 27 -14.82 8.42 6.46
CA SER A 27 -15.50 9.37 5.57
C SER A 27 -15.26 9.07 4.09
N ILE A 28 -14.09 8.54 3.72
CA ILE A 28 -13.70 8.38 2.33
C ILE A 28 -14.52 7.28 1.62
N PRO A 29 -15.28 7.59 0.55
CA PRO A 29 -16.00 6.56 -0.20
C PRO A 29 -15.07 5.48 -0.74
N SER A 30 -15.58 4.26 -0.88
CA SER A 30 -14.79 3.15 -1.42
C SER A 30 -14.21 3.52 -2.79
N ARG A 31 -12.95 3.12 -3.04
CA ARG A 31 -12.20 3.35 -4.28
C ARG A 31 -12.02 4.82 -4.70
N SER A 32 -12.21 5.78 -3.80
CA SER A 32 -12.12 7.21 -4.14
C SER A 32 -10.79 7.87 -3.75
N LEU A 33 -10.05 7.31 -2.78
CA LEU A 33 -8.80 7.88 -2.27
C LEU A 33 -7.76 8.11 -3.38
N LYS A 34 -7.61 7.15 -4.30
CA LYS A 34 -6.66 7.25 -5.42
C LYS A 34 -6.89 8.54 -6.22
N GLU A 35 -8.13 8.82 -6.61
CA GLU A 35 -8.47 10.00 -7.41
C GLU A 35 -8.31 11.31 -6.61
N LYS A 36 -8.55 11.30 -5.29
CA LYS A 36 -8.29 12.47 -4.45
C LYS A 36 -6.81 12.81 -4.33
N LEU A 37 -5.93 11.80 -4.25
CA LEU A 37 -4.48 12.04 -4.09
C LEU A 37 -3.75 12.25 -5.41
N LYS A 38 -4.23 11.66 -6.51
CA LYS A 38 -3.59 11.69 -7.83
C LYS A 38 -3.18 13.09 -8.32
N PRO A 39 -3.96 14.17 -8.18
CA PRO A 39 -3.56 15.51 -8.62
C PRO A 39 -2.30 16.05 -7.94
N TYR A 40 -1.97 15.55 -6.74
CA TYR A 40 -0.84 16.01 -5.92
C TYR A 40 0.36 15.08 -6.00
N LEU A 41 0.34 14.11 -6.92
CA LEU A 41 1.39 13.14 -7.14
C LEU A 41 1.94 13.28 -8.56
N ASN A 42 3.25 13.10 -8.73
CA ASN A 42 3.89 13.10 -10.05
C ASN A 42 3.65 11.78 -10.79
N VAL A 43 2.40 11.55 -11.20
CA VAL A 43 1.94 10.31 -11.83
C VAL A 43 2.45 10.21 -13.26
N LEU A 44 3.16 9.12 -13.54
CA LEU A 44 3.54 8.70 -14.89
C LEU A 44 2.42 7.92 -15.57
N LYS A 45 1.76 7.04 -14.82
CA LYS A 45 0.67 6.20 -15.32
C LYS A 45 -0.33 5.91 -14.21
N ASP A 46 -1.61 6.14 -14.50
CA ASP A 46 -2.71 5.57 -13.73
C ASP A 46 -2.89 4.11 -14.16
N CYS A 47 -2.69 3.19 -13.22
CA CYS A 47 -2.73 1.76 -13.45
C CYS A 47 -4.11 1.17 -13.14
N GLY A 48 -5.13 1.99 -12.86
CA GLY A 48 -6.50 1.53 -12.61
C GLY A 48 -6.62 0.76 -11.30
N PHE A 49 -7.50 -0.24 -11.30
CA PHE A 49 -7.74 -1.13 -10.16
C PHE A 49 -7.03 -2.47 -10.37
N GLY A 50 -6.57 -3.12 -9.30
CA GLY A 50 -5.96 -4.45 -9.38
C GLY A 50 -6.93 -5.53 -9.87
N THR A 51 -8.23 -5.24 -9.90
CA THR A 51 -9.26 -6.09 -10.48
C THR A 51 -9.41 -5.96 -12.01
N GLU A 52 -8.59 -5.14 -12.67
CA GLU A 52 -8.65 -4.90 -14.12
C GLU A 52 -7.53 -5.62 -14.90
N LEU A 53 -7.80 -6.04 -16.14
CA LEU A 53 -6.84 -6.76 -16.99
C LEU A 53 -5.59 -5.92 -17.36
N GLY A 54 -5.68 -4.59 -17.26
CA GLY A 54 -4.60 -3.65 -17.55
C GLY A 54 -3.84 -3.14 -16.32
N ALA A 55 -4.15 -3.68 -15.14
CA ALA A 55 -3.53 -3.27 -13.88
C ALA A 55 -2.02 -3.47 -13.91
N CYS A 56 -1.29 -2.60 -13.22
CA CYS A 56 0.14 -2.81 -13.04
C CYS A 56 0.40 -4.03 -12.14
N VAL A 57 -0.42 -4.21 -11.10
CA VAL A 57 -0.41 -5.37 -10.21
C VAL A 57 -1.79 -6.02 -10.21
N PRO A 58 -2.03 -7.09 -10.99
CA PRO A 58 -3.33 -7.74 -11.03
C PRO A 58 -3.57 -8.61 -9.78
N ASN A 59 -4.78 -8.55 -9.23
CA ASN A 59 -5.25 -9.48 -8.21
C ASN A 59 -5.75 -10.77 -8.89
N VAL A 60 -4.88 -11.76 -9.01
CA VAL A 60 -5.18 -13.00 -9.74
C VAL A 60 -6.16 -13.94 -9.00
N ALA A 61 -6.64 -13.56 -7.81
CA ALA A 61 -7.71 -14.27 -7.14
C ALA A 61 -9.05 -14.15 -7.90
N TYR A 62 -9.21 -13.12 -8.73
CA TYR A 62 -10.36 -12.96 -9.61
C TYR A 62 -10.26 -13.86 -10.85
N GLU A 63 -11.37 -14.54 -11.18
CA GLU A 63 -11.44 -15.55 -12.24
C GLU A 63 -10.89 -15.04 -13.59
N HIS A 64 -11.30 -13.84 -14.00
CA HIS A 64 -10.87 -13.24 -15.27
C HIS A 64 -9.40 -12.77 -15.30
N LEU A 65 -8.69 -12.87 -14.17
CA LEU A 65 -7.27 -12.50 -14.02
C LEU A 65 -6.38 -13.70 -13.67
N GLN A 66 -6.90 -14.93 -13.61
CA GLN A 66 -6.13 -16.10 -13.17
C GLN A 66 -4.94 -16.44 -14.09
N GLU A 67 -4.98 -16.00 -15.36
CA GLU A 67 -3.87 -16.16 -16.31
C GLU A 67 -2.73 -15.14 -16.07
N GLN A 68 -2.97 -14.10 -15.27
CA GLN A 68 -1.96 -13.13 -14.91
C GLN A 68 -1.01 -13.68 -13.83
N LYS A 69 0.13 -13.02 -13.63
CA LYS A 69 1.16 -13.45 -12.69
C LYS A 69 1.10 -12.65 -11.39
N ASN A 70 1.11 -13.36 -10.25
CA ASN A 70 1.40 -12.76 -8.95
C ASN A 70 2.82 -12.17 -8.90
N ILE A 71 2.94 -10.97 -8.33
CA ILE A 71 4.17 -10.17 -8.34
C ILE A 71 4.87 -10.18 -6.97
N TYR A 72 4.13 -9.89 -5.92
CA TYR A 72 4.63 -9.78 -4.56
C TYR A 72 4.52 -11.06 -3.74
N ARG A 73 5.53 -11.25 -2.88
CA ARG A 73 5.61 -12.33 -1.89
C ARG A 73 5.51 -11.79 -0.47
N THR A 74 5.06 -12.63 0.45
CA THR A 74 5.07 -12.34 1.89
C THR A 74 6.49 -12.14 2.40
N TYR A 75 6.67 -11.52 3.57
CA TYR A 75 7.98 -11.25 4.17
C TYR A 75 8.89 -12.50 4.28
N SER A 76 8.32 -13.65 4.62
CA SER A 76 9.04 -14.93 4.68
C SER A 76 9.24 -15.60 3.31
N LYS A 77 8.74 -14.98 2.23
CA LYS A 77 8.74 -15.44 0.83
C LYS A 77 8.03 -16.78 0.60
N THR A 78 7.31 -17.29 1.60
CA THR A 78 6.66 -18.61 1.57
C THR A 78 5.45 -18.68 0.66
N ARG A 79 4.75 -17.55 0.42
CA ARG A 79 3.57 -17.46 -0.46
C ARG A 79 3.41 -16.09 -1.07
N ASN A 80 2.46 -15.97 -1.99
CA ASN A 80 2.00 -14.67 -2.49
C ASN A 80 1.20 -13.96 -1.40
N ILE A 81 1.23 -12.64 -1.42
CA ILE A 81 0.48 -11.82 -0.48
C ILE A 81 -1.03 -11.89 -0.73
N ASP A 82 -1.81 -11.37 0.22
CA ASP A 82 -3.22 -11.07 0.01
C ASP A 82 -3.36 -9.78 -0.80
N TYR A 83 -3.76 -9.89 -2.07
CA TYR A 83 -3.83 -8.73 -2.98
C TYR A 83 -5.08 -7.89 -2.78
N SER A 84 -6.11 -8.38 -2.08
CA SER A 84 -7.30 -7.60 -1.75
C SER A 84 -7.07 -6.57 -0.64
N LEU A 85 -5.80 -6.27 -0.33
CA LEU A 85 -5.37 -5.25 0.62
C LEU A 85 -4.59 -4.13 -0.09
N LEU A 86 -4.67 -4.08 -1.42
CA LEU A 86 -3.99 -3.10 -2.26
C LEU A 86 -4.52 -3.04 -3.72
N ASP A 87 -5.71 -3.58 -4.01
CA ASP A 87 -6.25 -3.67 -5.38
C ASP A 87 -7.31 -2.60 -5.73
N ASP A 88 -7.62 -1.70 -4.80
CA ASP A 88 -8.60 -0.62 -4.97
C ASP A 88 -8.02 0.66 -5.61
N GLY A 89 -6.80 0.60 -6.13
CA GLY A 89 -6.25 1.65 -6.99
C GLY A 89 -4.73 1.57 -7.12
N GLN A 90 -4.18 2.05 -8.23
CA GLN A 90 -2.75 1.97 -8.51
C GLN A 90 -2.23 3.17 -9.30
N LEU A 91 -1.13 3.78 -8.85
CA LEU A 91 -0.47 4.90 -9.51
C LEU A 91 1.03 4.63 -9.61
N LEU A 92 1.56 4.60 -10.84
CA LEU A 92 2.99 4.58 -11.08
C LEU A 92 3.50 6.02 -11.19
N LEU A 93 4.48 6.39 -10.36
CA LEU A 93 5.08 7.71 -10.36
C LEU A 93 6.26 7.80 -11.34
N THR A 94 6.60 9.03 -11.71
CA THR A 94 7.71 9.36 -12.62
C THR A 94 9.09 8.91 -12.13
N ASP A 95 9.28 8.73 -10.81
CA ASP A 95 10.51 8.21 -10.24
C ASP A 95 10.56 6.67 -10.16
N GLY A 96 9.52 6.00 -10.66
CA GLY A 96 9.38 4.54 -10.66
C GLY A 96 8.71 3.96 -9.43
N THR A 97 8.40 4.77 -8.40
CA THR A 97 7.62 4.32 -7.24
C THR A 97 6.22 3.89 -7.67
N LEU A 98 5.76 2.72 -7.21
CA LEU A 98 4.37 2.29 -7.40
C LEU A 98 3.60 2.47 -6.09
N ILE A 99 2.51 3.22 -6.14
CA ILE A 99 1.56 3.37 -5.04
C ILE A 99 0.32 2.53 -5.35
N MET A 100 -0.13 1.76 -4.38
CA MET A 100 -1.31 0.92 -4.44
C MET A 100 -2.23 1.23 -3.25
N PHE A 101 -3.53 1.15 -3.46
CA PHE A 101 -4.54 1.58 -2.50
C PHE A 101 -5.43 0.41 -2.12
N GLU A 102 -5.67 0.28 -0.83
CA GLU A 102 -6.85 -0.37 -0.28
C GLU A 102 -7.82 0.73 0.15
N ASN A 103 -9.04 0.71 -0.37
CA ASN A 103 -10.06 1.66 0.01
C ASN A 103 -11.41 0.94 -0.04
N SER A 104 -11.52 -0.04 0.86
CA SER A 104 -12.71 -0.82 1.11
C SER A 104 -13.93 0.05 1.47
N ASN A 105 -15.07 -0.62 1.68
CA ASN A 105 -16.26 0.01 2.23
C ASN A 105 -15.92 0.72 3.57
N PRO A 106 -16.34 1.99 3.77
CA PRO A 106 -16.07 2.76 4.99
C PRO A 106 -16.46 2.04 6.30
N GLN A 107 -17.41 1.11 6.25
CA GLN A 107 -17.79 0.30 7.41
C GLN A 107 -16.63 -0.54 7.98
N TYR A 108 -15.70 -0.99 7.12
CA TYR A 108 -14.53 -1.75 7.54
C TYR A 108 -13.40 -0.87 8.05
N LYS A 109 -13.45 0.44 7.76
CA LYS A 109 -12.43 1.43 8.16
C LYS A 109 -11.01 1.07 7.72
N ALA A 110 -10.88 0.15 6.76
CA ALA A 110 -9.63 -0.35 6.24
C ALA A 110 -9.27 0.44 4.99
N VAL A 111 -8.43 1.46 5.18
CA VAL A 111 -7.91 2.31 4.11
C VAL A 111 -6.40 2.33 4.19
N PHE A 112 -5.75 1.64 3.25
CA PHE A 112 -4.31 1.43 3.27
C PHE A 112 -3.66 2.00 2.03
N ILE A 113 -2.44 2.49 2.19
CA ILE A 113 -1.61 2.96 1.09
C ILE A 113 -0.32 2.16 1.11
N SER A 114 -0.18 1.27 0.13
CA SER A 114 1.01 0.43 -0.06
C SER A 114 1.94 1.04 -1.11
N VAL A 115 3.24 1.02 -0.85
CA VAL A 115 4.25 1.65 -1.70
C VAL A 115 5.37 0.66 -1.97
N ASP A 116 5.60 0.36 -3.24
CA ASP A 116 6.85 -0.25 -3.70
C ASP A 116 7.87 0.84 -4.01
N ILE A 117 8.93 0.88 -3.21
CA ILE A 117 9.96 1.92 -3.27
C ILE A 117 11.05 1.67 -4.32
N ASN A 118 11.15 0.45 -4.84
CA ASN A 118 12.07 0.09 -5.92
C ASN A 118 11.38 0.19 -7.29
N GLY A 119 10.06 0.00 -7.29
CA GLY A 119 9.21 -0.07 -8.45
C GLY A 119 9.06 -1.51 -8.93
N ILE A 120 7.88 -1.83 -9.46
CA ILE A 120 7.39 -3.20 -9.71
C ILE A 120 8.33 -4.14 -10.49
N ASN A 121 9.19 -3.58 -11.34
CA ASN A 121 10.14 -4.32 -12.18
C ASN A 121 11.53 -4.48 -11.53
N LYS A 122 11.75 -3.88 -10.35
CA LYS A 122 12.98 -3.96 -9.58
C LYS A 122 12.66 -4.69 -8.27
N GLY A 123 13.07 -5.96 -8.21
CA GLY A 123 12.82 -6.80 -7.04
C GLY A 123 13.44 -6.25 -5.73
N PRO A 124 13.24 -6.96 -4.60
CA PRO A 124 12.74 -8.33 -4.53
C PRO A 124 11.23 -8.54 -4.69
N ASN A 125 10.40 -7.49 -4.72
CA ASN A 125 8.94 -7.54 -4.69
C ASN A 125 8.43 -8.35 -3.49
N VAL A 126 8.83 -7.95 -2.28
CA VAL A 126 8.51 -8.63 -1.02
C VAL A 126 7.96 -7.63 -0.01
N TRP A 127 6.81 -7.97 0.59
CA TRP A 127 6.17 -7.16 1.62
C TRP A 127 7.09 -7.03 2.84
N GLY A 128 7.47 -5.79 3.17
CA GLY A 128 8.45 -5.45 4.20
C GLY A 128 9.89 -5.31 3.69
N HIS A 129 10.21 -5.64 2.45
CA HIS A 129 11.56 -5.42 1.90
C HIS A 129 11.62 -4.17 1.02
N ASP A 130 10.65 -4.07 0.10
CA ASP A 130 10.49 -2.95 -0.83
C ASP A 130 9.04 -2.49 -0.96
N LEU A 131 8.07 -3.38 -0.70
CA LEU A 131 6.66 -3.04 -0.55
C LEU A 131 6.34 -2.72 0.93
N PHE A 132 5.75 -1.56 1.20
CA PHE A 132 5.43 -1.11 2.56
C PHE A 132 4.07 -0.42 2.64
N THR A 133 3.34 -0.68 3.71
CA THR A 133 1.95 -0.25 3.88
C THR A 133 1.78 0.77 4.99
N PHE A 134 0.96 1.79 4.73
CA PHE A 134 0.52 2.78 5.69
C PHE A 134 -0.99 2.64 5.92
N ASP A 135 -1.42 2.96 7.13
CA ASP A 135 -2.80 2.90 7.60
C ASP A 135 -3.32 4.34 7.74
N LEU A 136 -4.42 4.66 7.05
CA LEU A 136 -5.13 5.92 7.26
C LEU A 136 -6.14 5.73 8.40
N THR A 137 -5.97 6.45 9.50
CA THR A 137 -6.81 6.25 10.68
C THR A 137 -8.16 6.97 10.59
N GLU A 138 -9.03 6.67 11.56
CA GLU A 138 -10.32 7.36 11.73
C GLU A 138 -10.16 8.86 12.02
N GLU A 139 -8.99 9.28 12.52
CA GLU A 139 -8.63 10.69 12.73
C GLU A 139 -7.89 11.31 11.53
N GLY A 140 -7.81 10.61 10.40
CA GLY A 140 -7.13 11.08 9.18
C GLY A 140 -5.60 11.10 9.28
N LYS A 141 -5.01 10.38 10.24
CA LYS A 141 -3.56 10.27 10.38
C LYS A 141 -3.04 9.14 9.51
N LEU A 142 -1.91 9.37 8.84
CA LEU A 142 -1.20 8.32 8.12
C LEU A 142 -0.16 7.66 9.04
N LEU A 143 -0.44 6.45 9.51
CA LEU A 143 0.46 5.70 10.39
C LEU A 143 1.22 4.62 9.62
N PRO A 144 2.50 4.36 9.93
CA PRO A 144 3.17 3.19 9.39
C PRO A 144 2.51 1.93 9.98
N MET A 145 2.08 1.03 9.11
CA MET A 145 1.45 -0.21 9.55
C MET A 145 2.40 -1.02 10.45
N GLY A 146 1.83 -1.62 11.51
CA GLY A 146 2.56 -2.24 12.61
C GLY A 146 2.88 -1.30 13.78
N ALA A 147 2.51 -0.03 13.68
CA ALA A 147 2.48 0.88 14.82
C ALA A 147 1.27 0.58 15.73
N PRO A 148 1.29 1.03 17.00
CA PRO A 148 0.10 0.95 17.86
C PRO A 148 -1.13 1.52 17.16
N HIS A 149 -2.27 0.83 17.32
CA HIS A 149 -3.57 1.20 16.75
C HIS A 149 -3.71 1.07 15.22
N THR A 150 -2.75 0.44 14.53
CA THR A 150 -2.92 0.06 13.12
C THR A 150 -3.57 -1.32 12.98
N HIS A 151 -4.15 -1.60 11.82
CA HIS A 151 -4.94 -2.81 11.57
C HIS A 151 -4.14 -4.11 11.63
N TYR A 152 -2.84 -4.07 11.31
CA TYR A 152 -2.00 -5.26 11.22
C TYR A 152 -0.59 -5.01 11.76
N ASP A 153 -0.03 -6.00 12.45
CA ASP A 153 1.31 -5.95 13.05
C ASP A 153 2.25 -7.06 12.57
N ILE A 154 1.78 -7.93 11.68
CA ILE A 154 2.52 -9.13 11.30
C ILE A 154 3.76 -8.82 10.44
N CYS A 155 4.92 -9.11 11.03
CA CYS A 155 6.23 -8.97 10.41
C CYS A 155 7.16 -10.07 10.96
N SER A 156 7.07 -11.28 10.40
CA SER A 156 7.68 -12.50 10.93
C SER A 156 8.47 -13.28 9.89
N LYS A 157 9.70 -13.68 10.22
CA LYS A 157 10.57 -14.49 9.36
C LYS A 157 10.01 -15.90 9.08
N THR A 158 9.08 -16.39 9.90
CA THR A 158 8.60 -17.78 9.85
C THR A 158 7.11 -17.92 9.55
N SER A 159 6.34 -16.83 9.56
CA SER A 159 4.90 -16.92 9.30
C SER A 159 4.59 -17.25 7.84
N SER A 160 3.61 -18.12 7.63
CA SER A 160 3.02 -18.48 6.33
C SER A 160 1.67 -17.78 6.05
N ASN A 161 1.29 -16.79 6.86
CA ASN A 161 0.09 -15.98 6.62
C ASN A 161 0.28 -15.10 5.37
N ALA A 162 -0.75 -14.98 4.52
CA ALA A 162 -0.74 -14.15 3.30
C ALA A 162 -0.54 -12.65 3.58
N GLN A 163 -0.88 -12.19 4.79
CA GLN A 163 -0.70 -10.81 5.24
C GLN A 163 0.71 -10.58 5.80
N ASN A 164 1.55 -11.61 5.94
CA ASN A 164 2.87 -11.47 6.57
C ASN A 164 3.77 -10.49 5.81
N GLY A 165 4.18 -9.42 6.48
CA GLY A 165 4.98 -8.33 5.93
C GLY A 165 4.27 -6.98 5.98
N ILE A 166 2.95 -6.96 6.07
CA ILE A 166 2.14 -5.73 6.11
C ILE A 166 2.53 -4.83 7.30
N GLY A 167 2.79 -5.41 8.47
CA GLY A 167 3.21 -4.67 9.67
C GLY A 167 4.70 -4.33 9.72
N CYS A 168 5.48 -4.65 8.69
CA CYS A 168 6.91 -4.39 8.70
C CYS A 168 7.27 -2.91 8.51
N THR A 169 6.33 -2.08 8.02
CA THR A 169 6.55 -0.64 7.78
C THR A 169 7.04 0.08 9.03
N TYR A 170 6.40 -0.17 10.18
CA TYR A 170 6.79 0.46 11.44
C TYR A 170 8.24 0.12 11.83
N LYS A 171 8.61 -1.16 11.73
CA LYS A 171 10.00 -1.60 11.99
C LYS A 171 10.98 -0.99 11.00
N ALA A 172 10.64 -0.95 9.70
CA ALA A 172 11.48 -0.36 8.67
C ALA A 172 11.72 1.15 8.86
N MET A 173 10.79 1.85 9.52
CA MET A 173 10.91 3.28 9.80
C MET A 173 11.61 3.59 11.12
N THR A 174 11.59 2.67 12.09
CA THR A 174 12.05 2.91 13.47
C THR A 174 13.33 2.16 13.84
N ASP A 175 13.60 0.99 13.25
CA ASP A 175 14.82 0.21 13.49
C ASP A 175 15.92 0.56 12.47
N PRO A 176 17.04 1.19 12.88
CA PRO A 176 18.12 1.56 11.98
C PRO A 176 18.85 0.35 11.37
N ASN A 177 18.68 -0.85 11.92
CA ASN A 177 19.28 -2.08 11.42
C ASN A 177 18.31 -2.96 10.63
N TYR A 178 17.05 -2.53 10.46
CA TYR A 178 16.01 -3.33 9.81
C TYR A 178 16.45 -3.95 8.49
N PHE A 179 16.95 -3.12 7.56
CA PHE A 179 17.39 -3.56 6.23
C PHE A 179 18.61 -4.48 6.26
N LYS A 180 19.42 -4.46 7.33
CA LYS A 180 20.57 -5.35 7.51
C LYS A 180 20.16 -6.73 8.03
N GLN A 181 18.92 -6.89 8.48
CA GLN A 181 18.40 -8.09 9.14
C GLN A 181 17.27 -8.78 8.35
N LEU A 182 17.04 -8.35 7.12
CA LEU A 182 16.08 -8.99 6.21
C LEU A 182 16.42 -10.48 6.02
N PRO A 183 15.41 -11.36 5.90
CA PRO A 183 15.59 -12.80 5.68
C PRO A 183 16.04 -13.16 4.26
#